data_AF-A0A0F9J8S7-F1
#
_entry.id   AF-A0A0F9J8S7-F1
#
_cell.length_a   1.000
_cell.length_b   1.000
_cell.length_c   1.000
_cell.angle_alpha   90.00
_cell.angle_beta   90.00
_cell.angle_gamma   90.00
#
_symmetry.space_group_name_H-M   'P 1'
#
loop_
_entity.id
_entity.type
_entity.pdbx_description
1 polymer ?
#
loop_
_entity_poly.entity_id
_entity_poly.type
_entity_poly.pdbx_seq_one_letter_code
_entity_poly.pdbx_strand_id
1 'polypeptide(L)'
;MATIQARIEGRVGEDASGSDIVYTTTHAQDAYNHGLRAVIMTMPQKAWKFFGKNAIDFLPIVGTPLLTDKIISVLRKNGSIYRKCVEIDADMAGVAADSASIHYASEFTPVYYVESGSFSNPMLKVLPEDGSKVARLVSLAIPTVDITTDTIVPHFPDELEELPEIYTAAWIRQREAGYLRRSSQDELEAITSSGYLNAFEGDLPVFAPPAVPSMPTLTLPTVPSSVLAYTSAGDEPEDAITMTASLPTYSGPVFTYDTTHIADALTQAQEMMDASGLGTTDVEALIDTAKHLDQARVGIQAIGVELQRAQTSIQDQSAKLQEFGSKVQEALGELNGKTAVYQAELAKEVAEARADVAAYTAKMQDNKNVLDKDTAQYQGDLSKYSNNATAVINEYGQKASAVVSEYQALVQAKGTEFQSKLSRAMGRLQEAQVRLQTMQSFDQKSLAALNEAKMLQAEFDKKLGEYKDQFQKEPKVVFADRRRA
;
A
#
# COMPACT_ATOMS: atom_id res chain seq x y z
N MET A 1 34.43 23.29 -68.72
CA MET A 1 34.98 22.64 -67.50
C MET A 1 33.99 22.84 -66.38
N ALA A 2 33.87 21.89 -65.45
CA ALA A 2 33.13 22.12 -64.21
C ALA A 2 33.82 23.23 -63.40
N THR A 3 33.06 23.98 -62.60
CA THR A 3 33.62 24.96 -61.66
C THR A 3 34.51 24.25 -60.64
N ILE A 4 35.46 24.97 -60.05
CA ILE A 4 36.36 24.41 -59.04
C ILE A 4 35.55 23.81 -57.88
N GLN A 5 34.49 24.49 -57.44
CA GLN A 5 33.55 23.98 -56.44
C GLN A 5 32.97 22.62 -56.84
N ALA A 6 32.42 22.49 -58.06
CA ALA A 6 31.81 21.24 -58.51
C ALA A 6 32.82 20.09 -58.59
N ARG A 7 34.10 20.38 -58.85
CA ARG A 7 35.18 19.36 -58.82
C ARG A 7 35.52 18.94 -57.39
N ILE A 8 35.55 19.87 -56.45
CA ILE A 8 35.74 19.58 -55.02
C ILE A 8 34.56 18.74 -54.50
N GLU A 9 33.34 19.14 -54.80
CA GLU A 9 32.11 18.41 -54.46
C GLU A 9 32.13 16.99 -55.05
N GLY A 10 32.56 16.84 -56.31
CA GLY A 10 32.72 15.53 -56.94
C GLY A 10 33.72 14.61 -56.23
N ARG A 11 34.73 15.16 -55.54
CA ARG A 11 35.69 14.37 -54.73
C ARG A 11 35.17 14.04 -53.34
N VAL A 12 34.43 14.97 -52.74
CA VAL A 12 33.81 14.78 -51.43
C VAL A 12 32.57 13.89 -51.56
N GLY A 13 31.99 13.72 -52.75
CA GLY A 13 30.84 12.85 -52.96
C GLY A 13 29.54 13.36 -52.33
N GLU A 14 29.51 14.63 -51.90
CA GLU A 14 28.35 15.32 -51.34
C GLU A 14 28.29 16.75 -51.91
N ASP A 15 27.07 17.29 -52.02
CA ASP A 15 26.85 18.67 -52.43
C ASP A 15 27.35 19.61 -51.31
N ALA A 16 28.41 20.38 -51.54
CA ALA A 16 28.88 21.42 -50.61
C ALA A 16 27.93 22.63 -50.53
N SER A 17 26.80 22.57 -51.23
CA SER A 17 25.73 23.56 -51.28
C SER A 17 24.43 23.13 -50.59
N GLY A 18 24.37 21.93 -50.00
CA GLY A 18 23.24 21.48 -49.22
C GLY A 18 23.17 22.16 -47.84
N SER A 19 21.96 22.37 -47.32
CA SER A 19 21.65 22.93 -45.99
C SER A 19 22.19 22.15 -44.78
N ASP A 20 23.14 21.23 -45.01
CA ASP A 20 23.80 20.48 -43.96
C ASP A 20 24.86 21.39 -43.30
N ILE A 21 24.76 21.52 -41.98
CA ILE A 21 25.43 22.54 -41.16
C ILE A 21 26.97 22.49 -41.24
N VAL A 22 27.52 21.44 -41.85
CA VAL A 22 28.93 21.08 -41.79
C VAL A 22 29.79 21.94 -42.74
N TYR A 23 29.28 22.34 -43.91
CA TYR A 23 30.04 23.09 -44.91
C TYR A 23 29.22 24.19 -45.59
N THR A 24 29.81 25.40 -45.62
CA THR A 24 29.29 26.52 -46.40
C THR A 24 30.26 26.79 -47.53
N THR A 25 29.79 27.42 -48.60
CA THR A 25 30.64 27.88 -49.71
C THR A 25 31.81 28.74 -49.21
N THR A 26 31.60 29.54 -48.17
CA THR A 26 32.67 30.33 -47.53
C THR A 26 33.77 29.44 -46.94
N HIS A 27 33.42 28.36 -46.22
CA HIS A 27 34.40 27.44 -45.66
C HIS A 27 35.20 26.71 -46.75
N ALA A 28 34.54 26.32 -47.84
CA ALA A 28 35.22 25.72 -48.99
C ALA A 28 36.18 26.71 -49.66
N GLN A 29 35.75 27.97 -49.83
CA GLN A 29 36.57 29.04 -50.39
C GLN A 29 37.81 29.33 -49.54
N ASP A 30 37.66 29.39 -48.21
CA ASP A 30 38.78 29.61 -47.29
C ASP A 30 39.77 28.45 -47.30
N ALA A 31 39.26 27.21 -47.28
CA ALA A 31 40.09 26.00 -47.37
C ALA A 31 40.82 25.92 -48.72
N TYR A 32 40.18 26.32 -49.82
CA TYR A 32 40.80 26.41 -51.13
C TYR A 32 41.89 27.46 -51.18
N ASN A 33 41.62 28.66 -50.67
CA ASN A 33 42.62 29.73 -50.58
C ASN A 33 43.83 29.29 -49.76
N HIS A 34 43.61 28.55 -48.67
CA HIS A 34 44.68 27.98 -47.87
C HIS A 34 45.46 26.90 -48.63
N GLY A 35 44.76 25.96 -49.28
CA GLY A 35 45.37 24.91 -50.09
C GLY A 35 46.20 25.47 -51.24
N LEU A 36 45.67 26.46 -51.96
CA LEU A 36 46.36 27.17 -53.03
C LEU A 36 47.67 27.79 -52.52
N ARG A 37 47.62 28.48 -51.38
CA ARG A 37 48.82 29.04 -50.73
C ARG A 37 49.81 27.95 -50.33
N ALA A 38 49.36 26.88 -49.69
CA ALA A 38 50.21 25.77 -49.26
C ALA A 38 50.92 25.10 -50.45
N VAL A 39 50.19 24.88 -51.54
CA VAL A 39 50.74 24.32 -52.78
C VAL A 39 51.79 25.26 -53.37
N ILE A 40 51.48 26.54 -53.56
CA ILE A 40 52.44 27.54 -54.09
C ILE A 40 53.71 27.64 -53.24
N MET A 41 53.57 27.65 -51.91
CA MET A 41 54.68 27.79 -50.98
C MET A 41 55.59 26.55 -50.94
N THR A 42 55.07 25.38 -51.29
CA THR A 42 55.83 24.12 -51.35
C THR A 42 56.47 23.86 -52.72
N MET A 43 56.12 24.67 -53.74
CA MET A 43 56.75 24.59 -55.05
C MET A 43 58.22 25.02 -55.03
N PRO A 44 59.07 24.42 -55.87
CA PRO A 44 60.45 24.89 -56.04
C PRO A 44 60.47 26.32 -56.60
N GLN A 45 61.44 27.14 -56.16
CA GLN A 45 61.55 28.55 -56.59
C GLN A 45 61.56 28.76 -58.11
N LYS A 46 62.03 27.77 -58.88
CA LYS A 46 62.02 27.81 -60.35
C LYS A 46 60.61 27.85 -60.94
N ALA A 47 59.65 27.23 -60.28
CA ALA A 47 58.25 27.22 -60.69
C ALA A 47 57.57 28.58 -60.42
N TRP A 48 58.12 29.41 -59.53
CA TRP A 48 57.54 30.71 -59.22
C TRP A 48 57.54 31.71 -60.38
N LYS A 49 58.27 31.39 -61.47
CA LYS A 49 58.23 32.18 -62.71
C LYS A 49 56.86 32.16 -63.40
N PHE A 50 56.02 31.15 -63.12
CA PHE A 50 54.70 31.01 -63.71
C PHE A 50 53.65 31.91 -63.03
N PHE A 51 53.91 32.33 -61.79
CA PHE A 51 53.02 33.23 -61.08
C PHE A 51 53.36 34.70 -61.35
N GLY A 52 52.34 35.54 -61.24
CA GLY A 52 52.52 36.98 -61.24
C GLY A 52 53.45 37.43 -60.11
N LYS A 53 54.02 38.62 -60.26
CA LYS A 53 54.79 39.27 -59.21
C LYS A 53 54.05 40.53 -58.80
N ASN A 54 53.74 40.64 -57.51
CA ASN A 54 53.25 41.87 -56.94
C ASN A 54 54.47 42.74 -56.62
N ALA A 55 54.49 43.95 -57.17
CA ALA A 55 55.52 44.93 -56.89
C ALA A 55 54.89 46.10 -56.13
N ILE A 56 55.30 46.30 -54.89
CA ILE A 56 54.82 47.40 -54.04
C ILE A 56 56.00 48.32 -53.78
N ASP A 57 55.84 49.58 -54.18
CA ASP A 57 56.79 50.65 -53.90
C ASP A 57 56.46 51.27 -52.54
N PHE A 58 57.47 51.42 -51.68
CA PHE A 58 57.33 51.96 -50.34
C PHE A 58 58.56 52.79 -49.94
N LEU A 59 58.41 53.62 -48.90
CA LEU A 59 59.51 54.40 -48.37
C LEU A 59 60.34 53.53 -47.39
N PRO A 60 61.68 53.42 -47.57
CA PRO A 60 62.54 52.60 -46.71
C PRO A 60 62.38 52.86 -45.21
N ILE A 61 62.19 54.14 -44.83
CA ILE A 61 62.05 54.60 -43.45
C ILE A 61 60.71 54.21 -42.80
N VAL A 62 59.63 54.18 -43.59
CA VAL A 62 58.29 53.79 -43.12
C VAL A 62 58.18 52.26 -43.10
N GLY A 63 58.81 51.60 -44.08
CA GLY A 63 58.65 50.17 -44.32
C GLY A 63 57.32 49.83 -44.99
N THR A 64 57.09 48.55 -45.21
CA THR A 64 55.81 48.02 -45.71
C THR A 64 55.39 46.83 -44.85
N PRO A 65 54.11 46.67 -44.49
CA PRO A 65 53.65 45.47 -43.81
C PRO A 65 53.89 44.26 -44.74
N LEU A 66 54.46 43.21 -44.16
CA LEU A 66 54.53 41.92 -44.81
C LEU A 66 53.16 41.25 -44.70
N LEU A 67 52.39 41.39 -45.78
CA LEU A 67 51.26 40.48 -46.01
C LEU A 67 51.83 39.06 -46.23
N THR A 68 50.99 38.04 -46.05
CA THR A 68 51.32 36.60 -46.07
C THR A 68 51.99 36.06 -47.35
N ASP A 69 52.45 36.92 -48.24
CA ASP A 69 53.04 36.59 -49.52
C ASP A 69 54.53 36.26 -49.35
N LYS A 70 55.03 35.36 -50.20
CA LYS A 70 56.44 35.01 -50.22
C LYS A 70 57.25 36.16 -50.83
N ILE A 71 58.26 36.63 -50.10
CA ILE A 71 59.23 37.61 -50.61
C ILE A 71 60.08 36.92 -51.70
N ILE A 72 60.07 37.47 -52.93
CA ILE A 72 60.94 37.01 -54.03
C ILE A 72 62.23 37.82 -54.02
N SER A 73 62.11 39.14 -53.95
CA SER A 73 63.24 40.06 -53.87
C SER A 73 62.81 41.41 -53.34
N VAL A 74 63.67 42.02 -52.54
CA VAL A 74 63.55 43.43 -52.18
C VAL A 74 64.55 44.21 -53.00
N LEU A 75 64.12 45.32 -53.60
CA LEU A 75 64.96 46.19 -54.41
C LEU A 75 64.96 47.61 -53.82
N ARG A 76 66.08 48.33 -53.91
CA ARG A 76 66.18 49.75 -53.56
C ARG A 76 66.54 50.56 -54.80
N LYS A 77 65.84 51.66 -55.04
CA LYS A 77 66.15 52.58 -56.14
C LYS A 77 67.36 53.46 -55.77
N ASN A 78 68.44 53.34 -56.52
CA ASN A 78 69.61 54.21 -56.43
C ASN A 78 69.73 55.00 -57.74
N GLY A 79 69.32 56.27 -57.71
CA GLY A 79 69.19 57.09 -58.92
C GLY A 79 68.19 56.50 -59.91
N SER A 80 68.68 56.06 -61.07
CA SER A 80 67.86 55.49 -62.16
C SER A 80 67.76 53.97 -62.14
N ILE A 81 68.47 53.26 -61.25
CA ILE A 81 68.56 51.79 -61.25
C ILE A 81 68.10 51.19 -59.92
N TYR A 82 67.39 50.05 -60.00
CA TYR A 82 67.04 49.24 -58.85
C TYR A 82 68.16 48.25 -58.53
N ARG A 83 68.61 48.25 -57.27
CA ARG A 83 69.61 47.30 -56.76
C ARG A 83 68.93 46.30 -55.84
N LYS A 84 69.31 45.02 -55.95
CA LYS A 84 68.79 43.97 -55.07
C LYS A 84 69.34 44.14 -53.67
N CYS A 85 68.46 44.11 -52.68
CA CYS A 85 68.82 44.14 -51.27
C CYS A 85 69.17 42.73 -50.77
N VAL A 86 70.11 42.64 -49.84
CA VAL A 86 70.47 41.40 -49.14
C VAL A 86 69.68 41.32 -47.82
N GLU A 87 69.15 40.16 -47.50
CA GLU A 87 68.49 39.95 -46.21
C GLU A 87 69.51 39.95 -45.08
N ILE A 88 69.20 40.65 -43.99
CA ILE A 88 69.94 40.58 -42.74
C ILE A 88 68.96 40.31 -41.59
N ASP A 89 69.47 39.75 -40.51
CA ASP A 89 68.71 39.60 -39.27
C ASP A 89 68.33 40.97 -38.70
N ALA A 90 67.18 41.06 -38.06
CA ALA A 90 66.70 42.31 -37.47
C ALA A 90 67.68 42.89 -36.44
N ASP A 91 68.39 42.04 -35.70
CA ASP A 91 69.39 42.45 -34.71
C ASP A 91 70.61 43.14 -35.34
N MET A 92 70.88 42.86 -36.61
CA MET A 92 71.97 43.49 -37.37
C MET A 92 71.55 44.85 -37.95
N ALA A 93 70.29 45.25 -37.84
CA ALA A 93 69.78 46.50 -38.42
C ALA A 93 70.53 47.73 -37.90
N GLY A 94 70.80 47.81 -36.59
CA GLY A 94 71.54 48.93 -36.00
C GLY A 94 72.98 49.02 -36.50
N VAL A 95 73.66 47.87 -36.57
CA VAL A 95 75.05 47.77 -37.06
C VAL A 95 75.15 48.03 -38.56
N ALA A 96 74.11 47.70 -39.33
CA ALA A 96 74.03 48.00 -40.76
C ALA A 96 73.63 49.46 -41.04
N ALA A 97 72.99 50.15 -40.10
CA ALA A 97 72.67 51.58 -40.22
C ALA A 97 73.86 52.49 -39.85
N ASP A 98 74.80 52.01 -39.05
CA ASP A 98 75.98 52.78 -38.62
C ASP A 98 77.00 52.94 -39.76
N SER A 99 77.20 54.18 -40.23
CA SER A 99 78.17 54.53 -41.28
C SER A 99 79.63 54.19 -40.95
N ALA A 100 79.98 53.99 -39.68
CA ALA A 100 81.33 53.58 -39.25
C ALA A 100 81.52 52.05 -39.23
N SER A 101 80.44 51.28 -39.38
CA SER A 101 80.45 49.83 -39.33
C SER A 101 80.96 49.21 -40.63
N ILE A 102 81.68 48.09 -40.51
CA ILE A 102 82.05 47.27 -41.67
C ILE A 102 80.84 46.64 -42.38
N HIS A 103 79.71 46.55 -41.67
CA HIS A 103 78.45 46.04 -42.20
C HIS A 103 77.52 47.16 -42.70
N TYR A 104 78.02 48.40 -42.77
CA TYR A 104 77.23 49.54 -43.21
C TYR A 104 76.56 49.27 -44.56
N ALA A 105 75.23 49.35 -44.56
CA ALA A 105 74.42 49.24 -45.75
C ALA A 105 74.59 50.52 -46.58
N SER A 106 75.44 50.46 -47.59
CA SER A 106 75.60 51.56 -48.54
C SER A 106 74.49 51.57 -49.60
N GLU A 107 74.38 52.66 -50.34
CA GLU A 107 73.47 52.72 -51.49
C GLU A 107 73.82 51.71 -52.60
N PHE A 108 75.05 51.22 -52.62
CA PHE A 108 75.54 50.24 -53.59
C PHE A 108 75.27 48.80 -53.16
N THR A 109 75.15 48.59 -51.84
CA THR A 109 74.94 47.30 -51.18
C THR A 109 73.80 47.41 -50.16
N PRO A 110 72.56 47.68 -50.62
CA PRO A 110 71.43 47.84 -49.71
C PRO A 110 71.07 46.51 -49.06
N VAL A 111 70.49 46.59 -47.86
CA VAL A 111 70.03 45.43 -47.10
C VAL A 111 68.59 45.61 -46.69
N TYR A 112 67.89 44.52 -46.41
CA TYR A 112 66.54 44.55 -45.83
C TYR A 112 66.49 43.64 -44.62
N TYR A 113 65.61 43.98 -43.69
CA TYR A 113 65.31 43.16 -42.52
C TYR A 113 63.82 43.19 -42.24
N VAL A 114 63.34 42.18 -41.52
CA VAL A 114 61.96 42.08 -41.08
C VAL A 114 61.92 42.38 -39.60
N GLU A 115 61.40 43.54 -39.25
CA GLU A 115 61.20 43.92 -37.86
C GLU A 115 59.88 43.32 -37.37
N SER A 116 59.90 42.70 -36.18
CA SER A 116 58.68 42.35 -35.48
C SER A 116 57.98 43.66 -35.09
N GLY A 117 57.01 44.08 -35.89
CA GLY A 117 56.13 45.20 -35.57
C GLY A 117 55.20 44.87 -34.39
N SER A 118 54.06 45.56 -34.29
CA SER A 118 52.96 45.09 -33.45
C SER A 118 52.60 43.65 -33.84
N PHE A 119 52.18 42.81 -32.88
CA PHE A 119 51.91 41.37 -33.01
C PHE A 119 51.15 40.94 -34.28
N SER A 120 50.44 41.86 -34.93
CA SER A 120 49.60 41.63 -36.10
C SER A 120 50.33 41.71 -37.45
N ASN A 121 51.40 42.50 -37.60
CA ASN A 121 51.97 42.80 -38.92
C ASN A 121 53.50 43.04 -38.85
N PRO A 122 54.35 42.05 -39.18
CA PRO A 122 55.78 42.29 -39.32
C PRO A 122 56.05 43.33 -40.41
N MET A 123 57.01 44.22 -40.19
CA MET A 123 57.34 45.29 -41.12
C MET A 123 58.65 45.02 -41.82
N LEU A 124 58.64 45.10 -43.14
CA LEU A 124 59.84 45.02 -43.96
C LEU A 124 60.44 46.41 -44.11
N LYS A 125 61.69 46.56 -43.68
CA LYS A 125 62.46 47.80 -43.77
C LYS A 125 63.72 47.61 -44.61
N VAL A 126 64.23 48.71 -45.16
CA VAL A 126 65.38 48.70 -46.08
C VAL A 126 66.39 49.75 -45.65
N LEU A 127 67.67 49.36 -45.61
CA LEU A 127 68.80 50.25 -45.33
C LEU A 127 69.67 50.45 -46.59
N PRO A 128 70.32 51.62 -46.75
CA PRO A 128 70.26 52.78 -45.85
C PRO A 128 68.92 53.52 -45.95
N GLU A 129 68.47 54.07 -44.82
CA GLU A 129 67.25 54.87 -44.75
C GLU A 129 67.43 56.15 -45.54
N ASP A 130 66.64 56.33 -46.59
CA ASP A 130 66.60 57.58 -47.34
C ASP A 130 65.13 57.88 -47.64
N GLY A 131 64.61 58.94 -47.01
CA GLY A 131 63.22 59.36 -47.17
C GLY A 131 62.86 59.85 -48.58
N SER A 132 63.85 60.03 -49.46
CA SER A 132 63.66 60.44 -50.85
C SER A 132 63.69 59.28 -51.86
N LYS A 133 64.15 58.09 -51.45
CA LYS A 133 64.30 56.92 -52.34
C LYS A 133 63.16 55.94 -52.11
N VAL A 134 62.80 55.25 -53.18
CA VAL A 134 61.75 54.23 -53.17
C VAL A 134 62.41 52.87 -53.04
N ALA A 135 61.97 52.07 -52.06
CA ALA A 135 62.19 50.64 -52.03
C ALA A 135 61.01 49.93 -52.70
N ARG A 136 61.28 48.76 -53.28
CA ARG A 136 60.29 47.94 -53.98
C ARG A 136 60.32 46.53 -53.40
N LEU A 137 59.20 46.12 -52.82
CA LEU A 137 58.97 44.73 -52.44
C LEU A 137 58.43 44.01 -53.67
N VAL A 138 59.12 42.96 -54.10
CA VAL A 138 58.61 42.04 -55.11
C VAL A 138 58.22 40.76 -54.38
N SER A 139 56.91 40.54 -54.23
CA SER A 139 56.34 39.33 -53.66
C SER A 139 55.66 38.49 -54.74
N LEU A 140 55.41 37.22 -54.41
CA LEU A 140 54.67 36.32 -55.28
C LEU A 140 53.19 36.69 -55.26
N ALA A 141 52.61 36.97 -56.43
CA ALA A 141 51.19 37.24 -56.54
C ALA A 141 50.42 35.92 -56.44
N ILE A 142 49.68 35.75 -55.35
CA ILE A 142 48.77 34.62 -55.19
C ILE A 142 47.48 34.99 -55.95
N PRO A 143 47.06 34.20 -56.95
CA PRO A 143 45.87 34.50 -57.71
C PRO A 143 44.65 34.47 -56.77
N THR A 144 43.76 35.44 -56.95
CA THR A 144 42.44 35.41 -56.31
C THR A 144 41.55 34.51 -57.17
N VAL A 145 40.95 33.51 -56.55
CA VAL A 145 40.11 32.51 -57.22
C VAL A 145 38.75 32.51 -56.52
N ASP A 146 37.67 32.61 -57.30
CA ASP A 146 36.32 32.36 -56.83
C ASP A 146 35.92 30.94 -57.22
N ILE A 147 35.85 30.04 -56.24
CA ILE A 147 35.59 28.61 -56.51
C ILE A 147 34.22 28.37 -57.14
N THR A 148 33.29 29.31 -56.99
CA THR A 148 31.91 29.18 -57.46
C THR A 148 31.78 29.46 -58.94
N THR A 149 32.56 30.41 -59.47
CA THR A 149 32.50 30.83 -60.87
C THR A 149 33.69 30.36 -61.69
N ASP A 150 34.87 30.28 -61.08
CA ASP A 150 36.09 29.99 -61.81
C ASP A 150 36.19 28.50 -62.14
N THR A 151 36.70 28.24 -63.35
CA THR A 151 36.93 26.88 -63.85
C THR A 151 38.41 26.54 -63.96
N ILE A 152 39.28 27.55 -63.85
CA ILE A 152 40.74 27.43 -63.86
C ILE A 152 41.36 28.44 -62.90
N VAL A 153 42.55 28.14 -62.37
CA VAL A 153 43.33 29.11 -61.60
C VAL A 153 44.21 29.91 -62.57
N PRO A 154 44.04 31.25 -62.67
CA PRO A 154 44.84 32.06 -63.59
C PRO A 154 46.34 31.91 -63.35
N HIS A 155 47.09 31.63 -64.42
CA HIS A 155 48.56 31.49 -64.40
C HIS A 155 49.09 30.37 -63.48
N PHE A 156 48.25 29.39 -63.14
CA PHE A 156 48.66 28.20 -62.41
C PHE A 156 49.06 27.10 -63.40
N PRO A 157 50.12 26.31 -63.13
CA PRO A 157 50.44 25.16 -63.97
C PRO A 157 49.28 24.14 -63.96
N ASP A 158 48.84 23.73 -65.14
CA ASP A 158 47.73 22.79 -65.33
C ASP A 158 47.94 21.48 -64.53
N GLU A 159 49.19 21.00 -64.43
CA GLU A 159 49.52 19.76 -63.72
C GLU A 159 49.32 19.84 -62.20
N LEU A 160 49.22 21.06 -61.66
CA LEU A 160 49.08 21.32 -60.23
C LEU A 160 47.70 21.78 -59.84
N GLU A 161 46.85 22.15 -60.79
CA GLU A 161 45.53 22.73 -60.53
C GLU A 161 44.66 21.83 -59.64
N GLU A 162 44.89 20.52 -59.70
CA GLU A 162 44.21 19.51 -58.89
C GLU A 162 44.67 19.49 -57.42
N LEU A 163 45.90 19.92 -57.09
CA LEU A 163 46.43 19.83 -55.73
C LEU A 163 45.64 20.69 -54.72
N PRO A 164 45.33 21.98 -54.99
CA PRO A 164 44.46 22.77 -54.12
C PRO A 164 43.08 22.15 -53.93
N GLU A 165 42.54 21.47 -54.95
CA GLU A 165 41.23 20.78 -54.85
C GLU A 165 41.30 19.58 -53.91
N ILE A 166 42.32 18.73 -54.06
CA ILE A 166 42.53 17.57 -53.19
C ILE A 166 42.78 18.01 -51.76
N TYR A 167 43.57 19.06 -51.56
CA TYR A 167 43.81 19.65 -50.24
C TYR A 167 42.49 20.11 -49.59
N THR A 168 41.66 20.81 -50.36
CA THR A 168 40.37 21.31 -49.89
C THR A 168 39.43 20.17 -49.52
N ALA A 169 39.36 19.13 -50.37
CA ALA A 169 38.56 17.94 -50.11
C ALA A 169 39.03 17.19 -48.85
N ALA A 170 40.33 17.05 -48.63
CA ALA A 170 40.89 16.43 -47.43
C ALA A 170 40.51 17.21 -46.17
N TRP A 171 40.60 18.54 -46.22
CA TRP A 171 40.26 19.43 -45.11
C TRP A 171 38.77 19.37 -44.77
N ILE A 172 37.90 19.36 -45.79
CA ILE A 172 36.46 19.15 -45.65
C ILE A 172 36.19 17.80 -44.97
N ARG A 173 36.74 16.69 -45.46
CA ARG A 173 36.52 15.39 -44.80
C ARG A 173 37.02 15.33 -43.35
N GLN A 174 38.12 16.01 -43.03
CA GLN A 174 38.63 16.08 -41.67
C GLN A 174 37.69 16.84 -40.72
N ARG A 175 37.13 17.97 -41.16
CA ARG A 175 36.18 18.73 -40.33
C ARG A 175 34.84 17.99 -40.20
N GLU A 176 34.47 17.14 -41.17
CA GLU A 176 33.22 16.38 -41.16
C GLU A 176 33.31 15.30 -40.08
N ALA A 177 34.44 14.60 -40.04
CA ALA A 177 34.76 13.67 -38.98
C ALA A 177 34.69 14.35 -37.59
N GLY A 178 35.19 15.59 -37.49
CA GLY A 178 35.12 16.39 -36.26
C GLY A 178 33.70 16.75 -35.84
N TYR A 179 32.86 17.16 -36.79
CA TYR A 179 31.45 17.47 -36.54
C TYR A 179 30.68 16.22 -36.09
N LEU A 180 30.79 15.10 -36.82
CA LEU A 180 30.12 13.85 -36.48
C LEU A 180 30.53 13.33 -35.09
N ARG A 181 31.80 13.48 -34.72
CA ARG A 181 32.29 13.14 -33.38
C ARG A 181 31.65 14.01 -32.30
N ARG A 182 31.48 15.31 -32.57
CA ARG A 182 30.76 16.20 -31.64
C ARG A 182 29.28 15.82 -31.54
N SER A 183 28.60 15.52 -32.64
CA SER A 183 27.21 15.05 -32.61
C SER A 183 27.05 13.73 -31.85
N SER A 184 28.00 12.81 -31.99
CA SER A 184 28.08 11.57 -31.18
C SER A 184 28.20 11.90 -29.69
N GLN A 185 29.04 12.87 -29.33
CA GLN A 185 29.15 13.35 -27.95
C GLN A 185 27.86 14.02 -27.46
N ASP A 186 27.18 14.82 -28.28
CA ASP A 186 25.91 15.45 -27.91
C ASP A 186 24.82 14.39 -27.63
N GLU A 187 24.78 13.30 -28.41
CA GLU A 187 23.88 12.15 -28.13
C GLU A 187 24.25 11.41 -26.83
N LEU A 188 25.55 11.25 -26.56
CA LEU A 188 26.02 10.66 -25.30
C LEU A 188 25.67 11.55 -24.10
N GLU A 189 25.87 12.86 -24.22
CA GLU A 189 25.49 13.85 -23.22
C GLU A 189 23.97 13.87 -23.04
N ALA A 190 23.19 13.66 -24.10
CA ALA A 190 21.75 13.51 -23.98
C ALA A 190 21.39 12.30 -23.10
N ILE A 191 21.98 11.15 -23.37
CA ILE A 191 21.74 9.92 -22.58
C ILE A 191 22.16 10.08 -21.12
N THR A 192 23.36 10.63 -20.88
CA THR A 192 24.04 10.60 -19.57
C THR A 192 23.78 11.84 -18.71
N SER A 193 23.92 13.03 -19.28
CA SER A 193 23.88 14.31 -18.56
C SER A 193 22.56 15.07 -18.72
N SER A 194 21.85 14.91 -19.84
CA SER A 194 20.59 15.64 -20.10
C SER A 194 19.35 14.96 -19.50
N GLY A 195 19.56 13.97 -18.62
CA GLY A 195 18.52 13.51 -17.72
C GLY A 195 17.72 12.31 -18.18
N TYR A 196 17.99 11.64 -19.30
CA TYR A 196 17.27 10.39 -19.61
C TYR A 196 17.52 9.29 -18.57
N LEU A 197 18.78 9.10 -18.14
CA LEU A 197 19.11 8.18 -17.05
C LEU A 197 18.53 8.64 -15.71
N ASN A 198 18.68 9.92 -15.35
CA ASN A 198 18.10 10.45 -14.11
C ASN A 198 16.57 10.37 -14.11
N ALA A 199 15.93 10.61 -15.25
CA ALA A 199 14.50 10.52 -15.42
C ALA A 199 14.07 9.04 -15.43
N PHE A 200 14.82 8.14 -16.04
CA PHE A 200 14.59 6.70 -15.91
C PHE A 200 14.61 6.26 -14.45
N GLU A 201 15.65 6.64 -13.69
CA GLU A 201 15.74 6.36 -12.25
C GLU A 201 14.58 6.95 -11.46
N GLY A 202 14.13 8.17 -11.79
CA GLY A 202 12.97 8.80 -11.16
C GLY A 202 11.62 8.14 -11.50
N ASP A 203 11.52 7.47 -12.65
CA ASP A 203 10.32 6.73 -13.07
C ASP A 203 10.32 5.28 -12.59
N LEU A 204 11.44 4.76 -12.07
CA LEU A 204 11.50 3.41 -11.52
C LEU A 204 10.47 3.29 -10.38
N PRO A 205 9.52 2.35 -10.51
CA PRO A 205 8.50 2.23 -9.49
C PRO A 205 9.10 1.61 -8.23
N VAL A 206 9.05 2.34 -7.12
CA VAL A 206 9.32 1.79 -5.79
C VAL A 206 8.05 1.15 -5.27
N PHE A 207 8.11 -0.14 -4.91
CA PHE A 207 6.99 -0.82 -4.30
C PHE A 207 6.78 -0.30 -2.87
N ALA A 208 5.70 0.45 -2.68
CA ALA A 208 5.19 0.84 -1.38
C ALA A 208 3.84 0.17 -1.19
N PRO A 209 3.71 -0.81 -0.27
CA PRO A 209 2.43 -1.47 -0.04
C PRO A 209 1.38 -0.45 0.43
N PRO A 210 0.12 -0.57 0.00
CA PRO A 210 -0.94 0.31 0.49
C PRO A 210 -1.10 0.13 2.01
N ALA A 211 -1.37 1.24 2.71
CA ALA A 211 -1.65 1.19 4.14
C ALA A 211 -2.91 0.33 4.39
N VAL A 212 -2.80 -0.61 5.34
CA VAL A 212 -3.92 -1.50 5.69
C VAL A 212 -4.97 -0.67 6.43
N PRO A 213 -6.22 -0.59 5.93
CA PRO A 213 -7.28 0.13 6.63
C PRO A 213 -7.62 -0.54 7.97
N SER A 214 -7.97 0.26 8.97
CA SER A 214 -8.29 -0.26 10.30
C SER A 214 -9.62 -1.00 10.29
N MET A 215 -9.62 -2.25 10.74
CA MET A 215 -10.85 -3.01 10.94
C MET A 215 -11.60 -2.50 12.18
N PRO A 216 -12.93 -2.32 12.12
CA PRO A 216 -13.71 -2.03 13.31
C PRO A 216 -13.61 -3.19 14.31
N THR A 217 -13.89 -2.96 15.59
CA THR A 217 -13.98 -4.01 16.62
C THR A 217 -15.43 -4.46 16.78
N LEU A 218 -15.67 -5.78 16.80
CA LEU A 218 -17.00 -6.34 17.06
C LEU A 218 -17.29 -6.30 18.58
N THR A 219 -18.32 -5.55 18.98
CA THR A 219 -18.81 -5.52 20.36
C THR A 219 -20.22 -6.07 20.42
N LEU A 220 -20.37 -7.28 20.98
CA LEU A 220 -21.68 -7.92 21.12
C LEU A 220 -22.48 -7.30 22.28
N PRO A 221 -23.83 -7.29 22.20
CA PRO A 221 -24.66 -6.94 23.34
C PRO A 221 -24.42 -7.92 24.51
N THR A 222 -24.72 -7.49 25.73
CA THR A 222 -24.58 -8.35 26.92
C THR A 222 -25.76 -9.30 27.04
N VAL A 223 -25.51 -10.57 27.41
CA VAL A 223 -26.58 -11.55 27.62
C VAL A 223 -27.44 -11.13 28.81
N PRO A 224 -28.79 -11.10 28.70
CA PRO A 224 -29.64 -10.79 29.84
C PRO A 224 -29.49 -11.87 30.92
N SER A 225 -29.01 -11.47 32.10
CA SER A 225 -28.89 -12.37 33.26
C SER A 225 -30.13 -12.24 34.15
N SER A 226 -31.24 -12.84 33.73
CA SER A 226 -32.41 -12.94 34.60
C SER A 226 -32.31 -14.24 35.39
N VAL A 227 -32.13 -14.15 36.70
CA VAL A 227 -32.24 -15.29 37.61
C VAL A 227 -33.73 -15.58 37.77
N LEU A 228 -34.19 -16.76 37.32
CA LEU A 228 -35.55 -17.23 37.58
C LEU A 228 -35.68 -17.49 39.09
N ALA A 229 -36.47 -16.67 39.78
CA ALA A 229 -36.72 -16.81 41.20
C ALA A 229 -38.00 -17.61 41.42
N TYR A 230 -37.88 -18.82 41.96
CA TYR A 230 -39.03 -19.58 42.42
C TYR A 230 -39.25 -19.34 43.91
N THR A 231 -40.36 -18.69 44.26
CA THR A 231 -40.86 -18.65 45.63
C THR A 231 -41.74 -19.87 45.88
N SER A 232 -41.42 -20.67 46.89
CA SER A 232 -42.26 -21.80 47.33
C SER A 232 -43.67 -21.33 47.73
N ALA A 233 -44.68 -22.20 47.60
CA ALA A 233 -46.06 -21.91 48.02
C ALA A 233 -46.25 -21.85 49.55
N GLY A 234 -45.16 -22.03 50.30
CA GLY A 234 -45.15 -22.19 51.75
C GLY A 234 -45.02 -23.67 52.12
N ASP A 235 -45.30 -23.99 53.37
CA ASP A 235 -45.36 -25.38 53.84
C ASP A 235 -46.62 -26.06 53.30
N GLU A 236 -46.48 -27.32 52.92
CA GLU A 236 -47.60 -28.18 52.49
C GLU A 236 -48.56 -28.41 53.67
N PRO A 237 -49.89 -28.40 53.47
CA PRO A 237 -50.84 -28.75 54.53
C PRO A 237 -50.54 -30.15 55.08
N GLU A 238 -50.75 -30.36 56.37
CA GLU A 238 -50.42 -31.63 57.03
C GLU A 238 -51.20 -32.81 56.41
N ASP A 239 -50.51 -33.92 56.17
CA ASP A 239 -51.08 -35.14 55.56
C ASP A 239 -52.13 -35.85 56.45
N ALA A 240 -52.20 -35.50 57.74
CA ALA A 240 -53.06 -36.15 58.71
C ALA A 240 -53.95 -35.15 59.45
N ILE A 241 -55.27 -35.35 59.36
CA ILE A 241 -56.24 -34.64 60.20
C ILE A 241 -56.12 -35.21 61.62
N THR A 242 -55.56 -34.43 62.55
CA THR A 242 -55.43 -34.85 63.94
C THR A 242 -56.69 -34.51 64.72
N MET A 243 -57.59 -35.48 64.86
CA MET A 243 -58.73 -35.35 65.78
C MET A 243 -58.25 -35.45 67.22
N THR A 244 -58.41 -34.39 67.99
CA THR A 244 -58.13 -34.39 69.44
C THR A 244 -59.24 -35.06 70.25
N ALA A 245 -60.45 -35.16 69.69
CA ALA A 245 -61.59 -35.83 70.31
C ALA A 245 -61.53 -37.35 70.11
N SER A 246 -61.63 -38.10 71.20
CA SER A 246 -61.75 -39.57 71.16
C SER A 246 -63.21 -40.00 70.94
N LEU A 247 -63.42 -41.16 70.29
CA LEU A 247 -64.76 -41.72 70.13
C LEU A 247 -65.49 -41.86 71.48
N PRO A 248 -66.77 -41.46 71.57
CA PRO A 248 -67.56 -41.64 72.78
C PRO A 248 -67.67 -43.13 73.14
N THR A 249 -67.38 -43.47 74.40
CA THR A 249 -67.57 -44.83 74.92
C THR A 249 -68.88 -44.90 75.71
N TYR A 250 -69.67 -45.95 75.48
CA TYR A 250 -70.86 -46.22 76.28
C TYR A 250 -70.49 -47.03 77.52
N SER A 251 -70.73 -46.47 78.70
CA SER A 251 -70.65 -47.19 79.98
C SER A 251 -72.03 -47.21 80.60
N GLY A 252 -72.83 -48.22 80.22
CA GLY A 252 -74.19 -48.36 80.70
C GLY A 252 -74.25 -48.80 82.17
N PRO A 253 -75.31 -48.44 82.91
CA PRO A 253 -75.54 -49.01 84.23
C PRO A 253 -75.70 -50.54 84.13
N VAL A 254 -75.34 -51.27 85.19
CA VAL A 254 -75.56 -52.72 85.32
C VAL A 254 -76.71 -52.96 86.31
N PHE A 255 -77.72 -53.73 85.92
CA PHE A 255 -78.83 -54.13 86.80
C PHE A 255 -78.56 -55.50 87.41
N THR A 256 -78.69 -55.63 88.72
CA THR A 256 -78.63 -56.92 89.42
C THR A 256 -79.98 -57.17 90.06
N TYR A 257 -80.69 -58.19 89.56
CA TYR A 257 -81.99 -58.57 90.09
C TYR A 257 -81.80 -59.38 91.37
N ASP A 258 -82.30 -58.87 92.49
CA ASP A 258 -82.17 -59.54 93.79
C ASP A 258 -83.50 -60.21 94.18
N THR A 259 -83.50 -61.53 94.12
CA THR A 259 -84.65 -62.38 94.47
C THR A 259 -84.63 -62.84 95.91
N THR A 260 -83.57 -62.59 96.68
CA THR A 260 -83.40 -63.20 98.01
C THR A 260 -84.53 -62.84 98.96
N HIS A 261 -84.97 -61.58 98.99
CA HIS A 261 -86.07 -61.13 99.86
C HIS A 261 -87.44 -61.66 99.45
N ILE A 262 -87.68 -61.81 98.14
CA ILE A 262 -88.93 -62.39 97.61
C ILE A 262 -88.97 -63.88 97.95
N ALA A 263 -87.87 -64.59 97.71
CA ALA A 263 -87.74 -66.01 98.00
C ALA A 263 -87.91 -66.30 99.50
N ASP A 264 -87.22 -65.55 100.37
CA ASP A 264 -87.31 -65.72 101.83
C ASP A 264 -88.74 -65.49 102.36
N ALA A 265 -89.43 -64.46 101.86
CA ALA A 265 -90.81 -64.17 102.26
C ALA A 265 -91.78 -65.29 101.82
N LEU A 266 -91.62 -65.80 100.60
CA LEU A 266 -92.45 -66.91 100.11
C LEU A 266 -92.16 -68.22 100.86
N THR A 267 -90.91 -68.48 101.19
CA THR A 267 -90.52 -69.65 102.01
C THR A 267 -91.13 -69.58 103.41
N GLN A 268 -91.05 -68.43 104.09
CA GLN A 268 -91.66 -68.24 105.41
C GLN A 268 -93.20 -68.36 105.36
N ALA A 269 -93.84 -67.80 104.32
CA ALA A 269 -95.28 -67.96 104.11
C ALA A 269 -95.69 -69.44 103.96
N GLN A 270 -94.89 -70.23 103.23
CA GLN A 270 -95.12 -71.66 103.06
C GLN A 270 -94.96 -72.41 104.39
N GLU A 271 -93.89 -72.16 105.14
CA GLU A 271 -93.65 -72.79 106.44
C GLU A 271 -94.77 -72.50 107.45
N MET A 272 -95.30 -71.27 107.46
CA MET A 272 -96.43 -70.90 108.32
C MET A 272 -97.73 -71.61 107.92
N MET A 273 -97.94 -71.85 106.63
CA MET A 273 -99.07 -72.63 106.11
C MET A 273 -99.01 -74.08 106.60
N ASP A 274 -97.83 -74.71 106.47
CA ASP A 274 -97.61 -76.09 106.89
C ASP A 274 -97.75 -76.24 108.42
N ALA A 275 -97.19 -75.31 109.19
CA ALA A 275 -97.23 -75.34 110.66
C ALA A 275 -98.64 -75.10 111.25
N SER A 276 -99.51 -74.38 110.54
CA SER A 276 -100.87 -74.08 111.00
C SER A 276 -101.86 -75.25 110.88
N GLY A 277 -101.43 -76.39 110.30
CA GLY A 277 -102.27 -77.57 110.08
C GLY A 277 -103.32 -77.41 108.96
N LEU A 278 -103.40 -76.22 108.34
CA LEU A 278 -104.27 -75.90 107.22
C LEU A 278 -103.92 -76.65 105.92
N GLY A 279 -102.71 -77.23 105.84
CA GLY A 279 -102.28 -78.07 104.72
C GLY A 279 -102.80 -79.52 104.76
N THR A 280 -103.53 -79.93 105.80
CA THR A 280 -104.03 -81.31 105.92
C THR A 280 -105.43 -81.45 105.31
N THR A 281 -105.64 -82.50 104.51
CA THR A 281 -106.88 -82.70 103.72
C THR A 281 -108.08 -83.21 104.53
N ASP A 282 -107.92 -83.43 105.84
CA ASP A 282 -108.92 -84.09 106.69
C ASP A 282 -109.77 -83.06 107.45
N VAL A 283 -110.73 -82.47 106.72
CA VAL A 283 -111.57 -81.34 107.15
C VAL A 283 -112.44 -81.69 108.36
N GLU A 284 -112.74 -82.96 108.59
CA GLU A 284 -113.61 -83.40 109.69
C GLU A 284 -112.92 -83.33 111.06
N ALA A 285 -111.58 -83.39 111.12
CA ALA A 285 -110.82 -83.19 112.36
C ALA A 285 -110.70 -81.71 112.79
N LEU A 286 -110.86 -80.77 111.86
CA LEU A 286 -110.76 -79.33 112.10
C LEU A 286 -112.03 -78.72 112.70
N ILE A 287 -113.18 -79.41 112.64
CA ILE A 287 -114.48 -78.86 113.04
C ILE A 287 -114.83 -79.18 114.51
N ASP A 288 -114.25 -80.22 115.12
CA ASP A 288 -114.75 -80.73 116.41
C ASP A 288 -114.11 -80.11 117.67
N THR A 289 -113.27 -79.08 117.52
CA THR A 289 -112.80 -78.29 118.67
C THR A 289 -112.59 -76.83 118.27
N ALA A 290 -113.40 -75.93 118.83
CA ALA A 290 -113.36 -74.47 118.61
C ALA A 290 -111.97 -73.82 118.80
N LYS A 291 -110.98 -74.55 119.33
CA LYS A 291 -109.60 -74.12 119.54
C LYS A 291 -108.76 -74.09 118.25
N HIS A 292 -109.09 -74.88 117.23
CA HIS A 292 -108.32 -74.95 115.98
C HIS A 292 -108.65 -73.81 115.00
N LEU A 293 -109.85 -73.24 115.09
CA LEU A 293 -110.26 -72.12 114.24
C LEU A 293 -109.44 -70.85 114.51
N ASP A 294 -109.09 -70.60 115.78
CA ASP A 294 -108.26 -69.45 116.16
C ASP A 294 -106.80 -69.61 115.70
N GLN A 295 -106.24 -70.84 115.75
CA GLN A 295 -104.89 -71.09 115.23
C GLN A 295 -104.81 -70.94 113.70
N ALA A 296 -105.81 -71.44 112.98
CA ALA A 296 -105.94 -71.22 111.54
C ALA A 296 -106.04 -69.73 111.20
N ARG A 297 -106.80 -68.96 111.98
CA ARG A 297 -106.95 -67.52 111.78
C ARG A 297 -105.63 -66.76 111.99
N VAL A 298 -104.87 -67.11 113.03
CA VAL A 298 -103.54 -66.53 113.28
C VAL A 298 -102.54 -66.92 112.19
N GLY A 299 -102.57 -68.18 111.73
CA GLY A 299 -101.72 -68.66 110.62
C GLY A 299 -101.99 -67.92 109.31
N ILE A 300 -103.26 -67.74 108.94
CA ILE A 300 -103.65 -66.99 107.75
C ILE A 300 -103.20 -65.52 107.84
N GLN A 301 -103.30 -64.90 109.01
CA GLN A 301 -102.79 -63.53 109.20
C GLN A 301 -101.27 -63.45 109.03
N ALA A 302 -100.53 -64.41 109.57
CA ALA A 302 -99.07 -64.45 109.45
C ALA A 302 -98.61 -64.69 107.99
N ILE A 303 -99.27 -65.61 107.27
CA ILE A 303 -99.07 -65.81 105.82
C ILE A 303 -99.38 -64.53 105.04
N GLY A 304 -100.43 -63.82 105.42
CA GLY A 304 -100.79 -62.53 104.82
C GLY A 304 -99.69 -61.49 104.96
N VAL A 305 -99.02 -61.42 106.10
CA VAL A 305 -97.88 -60.50 106.33
C VAL A 305 -96.69 -60.87 105.44
N GLU A 306 -96.37 -62.15 105.31
CA GLU A 306 -95.24 -62.59 104.48
C GLU A 306 -95.50 -62.43 102.99
N LEU A 307 -96.73 -62.69 102.52
CA LEU A 307 -97.13 -62.35 101.15
C LEU A 307 -97.04 -60.84 100.89
N GLN A 308 -97.42 -60.02 101.88
CA GLN A 308 -97.29 -58.58 101.77
C GLN A 308 -95.81 -58.14 101.71
N ARG A 309 -94.92 -58.81 102.45
CA ARG A 309 -93.46 -58.58 102.40
C ARG A 309 -92.87 -58.95 101.04
N ALA A 310 -93.29 -60.08 100.45
CA ALA A 310 -92.93 -60.47 99.09
C ALA A 310 -93.43 -59.44 98.08
N GLN A 311 -94.67 -58.95 98.24
CA GLN A 311 -95.26 -57.94 97.37
C GLN A 311 -94.54 -56.58 97.47
N THR A 312 -94.11 -56.17 98.67
CA THR A 312 -93.25 -54.99 98.85
C THR A 312 -91.89 -55.18 98.18
N SER A 313 -91.25 -56.34 98.33
CA SER A 313 -89.99 -56.63 97.65
C SER A 313 -90.13 -56.61 96.12
N ILE A 314 -91.26 -57.09 95.58
CA ILE A 314 -91.58 -56.99 94.15
C ILE A 314 -91.74 -55.52 93.73
N GLN A 315 -92.40 -54.69 94.54
CA GLN A 315 -92.54 -53.26 94.27
C GLN A 315 -91.18 -52.55 94.30
N ASP A 316 -90.31 -52.88 95.25
CA ASP A 316 -88.94 -52.32 95.33
C ASP A 316 -88.10 -52.71 94.11
N GLN A 317 -88.18 -53.98 93.67
CA GLN A 317 -87.50 -54.41 92.44
C GLN A 317 -88.09 -53.73 91.20
N SER A 318 -89.40 -53.50 91.16
CA SER A 318 -90.05 -52.74 90.09
C SER A 318 -89.58 -51.28 90.06
N ALA A 319 -89.42 -50.65 91.22
CA ALA A 319 -88.87 -49.29 91.35
C ALA A 319 -87.40 -49.22 90.92
N LYS A 320 -86.56 -50.17 91.34
CA LYS A 320 -85.16 -50.28 90.89
C LYS A 320 -85.06 -50.51 89.38
N LEU A 321 -85.99 -51.27 88.80
CA LEU A 321 -86.07 -51.48 87.35
C LEU A 321 -86.44 -50.19 86.61
N GLN A 322 -87.40 -49.41 87.15
CA GLN A 322 -87.74 -48.10 86.60
C GLN A 322 -86.56 -47.12 86.68
N GLU A 323 -85.87 -47.06 87.83
CA GLU A 323 -84.66 -46.25 88.02
C GLU A 323 -83.55 -46.68 87.06
N PHE A 324 -83.35 -47.98 86.88
CA PHE A 324 -82.43 -48.51 85.89
C PHE A 324 -82.81 -48.08 84.47
N GLY A 325 -84.10 -48.14 84.12
CA GLY A 325 -84.62 -47.64 82.84
C GLY A 325 -84.31 -46.15 82.63
N SER A 326 -84.48 -45.31 83.66
CA SER A 326 -84.11 -43.89 83.60
C SER A 326 -82.61 -43.68 83.45
N LYS A 327 -81.76 -44.41 84.19
CA LYS A 327 -80.30 -44.33 84.05
C LYS A 327 -79.81 -44.79 82.67
N VAL A 328 -80.45 -45.79 82.08
CA VAL A 328 -80.17 -46.20 80.69
C VAL A 328 -80.55 -45.09 79.71
N GLN A 329 -81.72 -44.46 79.87
CA GLN A 329 -82.13 -43.33 79.03
C GLN A 329 -81.20 -42.13 79.16
N GLU A 330 -80.74 -41.82 80.39
CA GLU A 330 -79.76 -40.75 80.65
C GLU A 330 -78.41 -41.05 80.01
N ALA A 331 -77.87 -42.26 80.21
CA ALA A 331 -76.60 -42.69 79.59
C ALA A 331 -76.68 -42.69 78.05
N LEU A 332 -77.82 -43.08 77.49
CA LEU A 332 -78.07 -42.97 76.04
C LEU A 332 -78.17 -41.51 75.59
N GLY A 333 -78.80 -40.64 76.38
CA GLY A 333 -78.86 -39.20 76.13
C GLY A 333 -77.47 -38.56 76.12
N GLU A 334 -76.63 -38.89 77.12
CA GLU A 334 -75.25 -38.42 77.22
C GLU A 334 -74.39 -38.94 76.06
N LEU A 335 -74.52 -40.22 75.70
CA LEU A 335 -73.83 -40.80 74.55
C LEU A 335 -74.23 -40.10 73.24
N ASN A 336 -75.53 -39.85 73.04
CA ASN A 336 -76.03 -39.14 71.87
C ASN A 336 -75.51 -37.69 71.83
N GLY A 337 -75.45 -37.00 72.98
CA GLY A 337 -74.86 -35.66 73.09
C GLY A 337 -73.38 -35.64 72.74
N LYS A 338 -72.57 -36.54 73.32
CA LYS A 338 -71.14 -36.68 73.01
C LYS A 338 -70.91 -37.05 71.55
N THR A 339 -71.76 -37.89 70.97
CA THR A 339 -71.71 -38.26 69.55
C THR A 339 -71.99 -37.06 68.65
N ALA A 340 -72.97 -36.22 68.99
CA ALA A 340 -73.28 -35.01 68.24
C ALA A 340 -72.13 -33.99 68.28
N VAL A 341 -71.48 -33.80 69.44
CA VAL A 341 -70.30 -32.94 69.58
C VAL A 341 -69.14 -33.49 68.74
N TYR A 342 -68.83 -34.78 68.85
CA TYR A 342 -67.78 -35.42 68.05
C TYR A 342 -68.03 -35.27 66.54
N GLN A 343 -69.28 -35.47 66.09
CA GLN A 343 -69.65 -35.26 64.69
C GLN A 343 -69.48 -33.80 64.24
N ALA A 344 -69.79 -32.83 65.10
CA ALA A 344 -69.62 -31.41 64.81
C ALA A 344 -68.14 -31.01 64.74
N GLU A 345 -67.31 -31.49 65.66
CA GLU A 345 -65.86 -31.26 65.66
C GLU A 345 -65.21 -31.90 64.44
N LEU A 346 -65.57 -33.14 64.10
CA LEU A 346 -65.09 -33.79 62.87
C LEU A 346 -65.49 -33.01 61.62
N ALA A 347 -66.74 -32.53 61.54
CA ALA A 347 -67.20 -31.73 60.40
C ALA A 347 -66.44 -30.39 60.28
N LYS A 348 -66.14 -29.76 61.43
CA LYS A 348 -65.34 -28.53 61.49
C LYS A 348 -63.91 -28.78 61.01
N GLU A 349 -63.24 -29.80 61.54
CA GLU A 349 -61.86 -30.13 61.19
C GLU A 349 -61.73 -30.49 59.70
N VAL A 350 -62.69 -31.25 59.16
CA VAL A 350 -62.75 -31.55 57.73
C VAL A 350 -62.98 -30.29 56.88
N ALA A 351 -63.76 -29.32 57.37
CA ALA A 351 -63.98 -28.06 56.67
C ALA A 351 -62.72 -27.17 56.66
N GLU A 352 -62.00 -27.11 57.78
CA GLU A 352 -60.72 -26.38 57.91
C GLU A 352 -59.66 -27.01 57.00
N ALA A 353 -59.48 -28.34 57.05
CA ALA A 353 -58.56 -29.04 56.15
C ALA A 353 -58.90 -28.81 54.66
N ARG A 354 -60.19 -28.79 54.29
CA ARG A 354 -60.61 -28.46 52.91
C ARG A 354 -60.28 -27.02 52.53
N ALA A 355 -60.42 -26.07 53.45
CA ALA A 355 -60.07 -24.67 53.21
C ALA A 355 -58.56 -24.49 53.04
N ASP A 356 -57.75 -25.15 53.86
CA ASP A 356 -56.29 -25.10 53.78
C ASP A 356 -55.76 -25.71 52.48
N VAL A 357 -56.30 -26.87 52.07
CA VAL A 357 -55.98 -27.48 50.76
C VAL A 357 -56.35 -26.54 49.61
N ALA A 358 -57.52 -25.88 49.66
CA ALA A 358 -57.94 -24.93 48.63
C ALA A 358 -57.02 -23.70 48.58
N ALA A 359 -56.61 -23.17 49.73
CA ALA A 359 -55.70 -22.03 49.83
C ALA A 359 -54.30 -22.37 49.33
N TYR A 360 -53.76 -23.53 49.70
CA TYR A 360 -52.48 -24.03 49.20
C TYR A 360 -52.51 -24.24 47.68
N THR A 361 -53.59 -24.84 47.16
CA THR A 361 -53.78 -25.02 45.71
C THR A 361 -53.84 -23.68 44.97
N ALA A 362 -54.50 -22.66 45.54
CA ALA A 362 -54.53 -21.32 44.97
C ALA A 362 -53.13 -20.67 44.92
N LYS A 363 -52.36 -20.75 46.01
CA LYS A 363 -50.97 -20.26 46.05
C LYS A 363 -50.07 -20.98 45.04
N MET A 364 -50.22 -22.29 44.91
CA MET A 364 -49.52 -23.07 43.89
C MET A 364 -49.84 -22.59 42.47
N GLN A 365 -51.12 -22.31 42.19
CA GLN A 365 -51.53 -21.77 40.90
C GLN A 365 -50.99 -20.35 40.66
N ASP A 366 -50.95 -19.49 41.67
CA ASP A 366 -50.37 -18.15 41.57
C ASP A 366 -48.86 -18.19 41.32
N ASN A 367 -48.13 -19.02 42.06
CA ASN A 367 -46.69 -19.22 41.85
C ASN A 367 -46.40 -19.76 40.45
N LYS A 368 -47.25 -20.66 39.95
CA LYS A 368 -47.19 -21.13 38.56
C LYS A 368 -47.41 -19.97 37.57
N ASN A 369 -48.42 -19.13 37.79
CA ASN A 369 -48.69 -17.98 36.91
C ASN A 369 -47.52 -16.98 36.90
N VAL A 370 -46.85 -16.75 38.04
CA VAL A 370 -45.64 -15.91 38.14
C VAL A 370 -44.49 -16.55 37.37
N LEU A 371 -44.23 -17.83 37.58
CA LEU A 371 -43.18 -18.56 36.87
C LEU A 371 -43.40 -18.57 35.35
N ASP A 372 -44.65 -18.76 34.90
CA ASP A 372 -45.03 -18.72 33.48
C ASP A 372 -44.78 -17.32 32.89
N LYS A 373 -45.08 -16.26 33.65
CA LYS A 373 -44.81 -14.86 33.25
C LYS A 373 -43.30 -14.58 33.15
N ASP A 374 -42.52 -14.98 34.15
CA ASP A 374 -41.06 -14.77 34.15
C ASP A 374 -40.40 -15.57 33.03
N THR A 375 -40.89 -16.79 32.76
CA THR A 375 -40.45 -17.62 31.63
C THR A 375 -40.76 -16.94 30.30
N ALA A 376 -41.98 -16.42 30.12
CA ALA A 376 -42.35 -15.69 28.90
C ALA A 376 -41.50 -14.41 28.70
N GLN A 377 -41.22 -13.68 29.78
CA GLN A 377 -40.35 -12.51 29.74
C GLN A 377 -38.92 -12.90 29.35
N TYR A 378 -38.36 -13.93 29.97
CA TYR A 378 -37.01 -14.43 29.66
C TYR A 378 -36.90 -14.87 28.19
N GLN A 379 -37.90 -15.60 27.67
CA GLN A 379 -37.95 -15.97 26.24
C GLN A 379 -38.01 -14.75 25.31
N GLY A 380 -38.75 -13.72 25.71
CA GLY A 380 -38.83 -12.45 24.98
C GLY A 380 -37.49 -11.70 24.97
N ASP A 381 -36.83 -11.58 26.11
CA ASP A 381 -35.55 -10.89 26.24
C ASP A 381 -34.41 -11.66 25.55
N LEU A 382 -34.44 -13.01 25.60
CA LEU A 382 -33.52 -13.86 24.83
C LEU A 382 -33.70 -13.66 23.32
N SER A 383 -34.96 -13.55 22.85
CA SER A 383 -35.27 -13.29 21.44
C SER A 383 -34.78 -11.90 21.00
N LYS A 384 -34.96 -10.86 21.83
CA LYS A 384 -34.40 -9.52 21.58
C LYS A 384 -32.88 -9.55 21.54
N TYR A 385 -32.23 -10.23 22.49
CA TYR A 385 -30.78 -10.40 22.50
C TYR A 385 -30.29 -11.07 21.22
N SER A 386 -30.90 -12.18 20.81
CA SER A 386 -30.55 -12.90 19.58
C SER A 386 -30.70 -12.02 18.33
N ASN A 387 -31.80 -11.27 18.23
CA ASN A 387 -32.02 -10.34 17.12
C ASN A 387 -31.00 -9.20 17.10
N ASN A 388 -30.69 -8.61 18.26
CA ASN A 388 -29.70 -7.54 18.38
C ASN A 388 -28.29 -8.05 18.07
N ALA A 389 -27.90 -9.22 18.58
CA ALA A 389 -26.62 -9.84 18.29
C ALA A 389 -26.49 -10.12 16.78
N THR A 390 -27.53 -10.66 16.15
CA THR A 390 -27.57 -10.91 14.70
C THR A 390 -27.46 -9.61 13.90
N ALA A 391 -28.15 -8.54 14.32
CA ALA A 391 -28.06 -7.23 13.67
C ALA A 391 -26.63 -6.65 13.76
N VAL A 392 -26.00 -6.71 14.93
CA VAL A 392 -24.62 -6.24 15.14
C VAL A 392 -23.62 -7.07 14.31
N ILE A 393 -23.80 -8.39 14.24
CA ILE A 393 -22.98 -9.28 13.40
C ILE A 393 -23.12 -8.91 11.92
N ASN A 394 -24.34 -8.68 11.45
CA ASN A 394 -24.59 -8.27 10.06
C ASN A 394 -24.00 -6.90 9.74
N GLU A 395 -24.14 -5.92 10.64
CA GLU A 395 -23.54 -4.60 10.49
C GLU A 395 -22.00 -4.69 10.44
N TYR A 396 -21.41 -5.47 11.35
CA TYR A 396 -19.97 -5.72 11.34
C TYR A 396 -19.51 -6.40 10.04
N GLY A 397 -20.27 -7.39 9.56
CA GLY A 397 -20.01 -8.06 8.29
C GLY A 397 -20.04 -7.10 7.09
N GLN A 398 -21.00 -6.18 7.06
CA GLN A 398 -21.07 -5.13 6.03
C GLN A 398 -19.88 -4.17 6.11
N LYS A 399 -19.52 -3.70 7.31
CA LYS A 399 -18.36 -2.81 7.50
C LYS A 399 -17.05 -3.51 7.13
N ALA A 400 -16.86 -4.76 7.54
CA ALA A 400 -15.70 -5.58 7.17
C ALA A 400 -15.61 -5.76 5.65
N SER A 401 -16.72 -6.06 4.98
CA SER A 401 -16.78 -6.19 3.51
C SER A 401 -16.43 -4.87 2.81
N ALA A 402 -16.91 -3.74 3.33
CA ALA A 402 -16.57 -2.42 2.80
C ALA A 402 -15.07 -2.11 2.93
N VAL A 403 -14.47 -2.38 4.09
CA VAL A 403 -13.02 -2.21 4.33
C VAL A 403 -12.19 -3.10 3.40
N VAL A 404 -12.61 -4.35 3.18
CA VAL A 404 -11.94 -5.25 2.23
C VAL A 404 -12.07 -4.73 0.79
N SER A 405 -13.24 -4.24 0.40
CA SER A 405 -13.46 -3.65 -0.94
C SER A 405 -12.62 -2.39 -1.16
N GLU A 406 -12.51 -1.52 -0.14
CA GLU A 406 -11.65 -0.34 -0.17
C GLU A 406 -10.18 -0.73 -0.32
N TYR A 407 -9.71 -1.69 0.47
CA TYR A 407 -8.33 -2.18 0.36
C TYR A 407 -8.04 -2.81 -1.01
N GLN A 408 -8.97 -3.60 -1.56
CA GLN A 408 -8.85 -4.15 -2.91
C GLN A 408 -8.76 -3.05 -3.98
N ALA A 409 -9.58 -2.00 -3.87
CA ALA A 409 -9.51 -0.85 -4.77
C ALA A 409 -8.17 -0.11 -4.66
N LEU A 410 -7.64 0.05 -3.44
CA LEU A 410 -6.33 0.66 -3.18
C LEU A 410 -5.19 -0.16 -3.79
N VAL A 411 -5.24 -1.49 -3.64
CA VAL A 411 -4.30 -2.43 -4.26
C VAL A 411 -4.36 -2.33 -5.78
N GLN A 412 -5.55 -2.30 -6.38
CA GLN A 412 -5.71 -2.15 -7.83
C GLN A 412 -5.16 -0.80 -8.32
N ALA A 413 -5.51 0.30 -7.65
CA ALA A 413 -5.01 1.63 -7.99
C ALA A 413 -3.48 1.71 -7.92
N LYS A 414 -2.87 1.16 -6.87
CA LYS A 414 -1.41 1.06 -6.73
C LYS A 414 -0.78 0.16 -7.78
N GLY A 415 -1.46 -0.94 -8.16
CA GLY A 415 -1.05 -1.80 -9.26
C GLY A 415 -1.02 -1.08 -10.60
N THR A 416 -2.06 -0.30 -10.93
CA THR A 416 -2.11 0.53 -12.15
C THR A 416 -1.05 1.63 -12.14
N GLU A 417 -0.84 2.30 -11.00
CA GLU A 417 0.22 3.30 -10.84
C GLU A 417 1.62 2.69 -11.11
N PHE A 418 1.88 1.52 -10.52
CA PHE A 418 3.12 0.78 -10.71
C PHE A 418 3.33 0.39 -12.18
N GLN A 419 2.31 -0.18 -12.84
CA GLN A 419 2.37 -0.54 -14.25
C GLN A 419 2.62 0.68 -15.16
N SER A 420 1.97 1.81 -14.89
CA SER A 420 2.18 3.05 -15.65
C SER A 420 3.61 3.59 -15.52
N LYS A 421 4.16 3.59 -14.31
CA LYS A 421 5.56 3.99 -14.05
C LYS A 421 6.54 3.04 -14.77
N LEU A 422 6.31 1.73 -14.68
CA LEU A 422 7.12 0.73 -15.39
C LEU A 422 7.08 0.91 -16.92
N SER A 423 5.90 1.15 -17.51
CA SER A 423 5.78 1.41 -18.95
C SER A 423 6.53 2.67 -19.38
N ARG A 424 6.51 3.74 -18.58
CA ARG A 424 7.29 4.95 -18.87
C ARG A 424 8.80 4.70 -18.77
N ALA A 425 9.25 3.99 -17.74
CA ALA A 425 10.64 3.60 -17.58
C ALA A 425 11.12 2.75 -18.78
N MET A 426 10.32 1.79 -19.25
CA MET A 426 10.62 1.01 -20.45
C MET A 426 10.69 1.88 -21.72
N GLY A 427 9.79 2.86 -21.88
CA GLY A 427 9.84 3.80 -22.99
C GLY A 427 11.12 4.64 -23.02
N ARG A 428 11.55 5.15 -21.86
CA ARG A 428 12.82 5.89 -21.73
C ARG A 428 14.03 5.01 -22.06
N LEU A 429 14.00 3.75 -21.65
CA LEU A 429 15.07 2.79 -21.98
C LEU A 429 15.15 2.52 -23.49
N GLN A 430 14.00 2.37 -24.17
CA GLN A 430 13.96 2.20 -25.63
C GLN A 430 14.49 3.45 -26.35
N GLU A 431 14.14 4.65 -25.88
CA GLU A 431 14.64 5.89 -26.46
C GLU A 431 16.17 6.03 -26.28
N ALA A 432 16.69 5.71 -25.10
CA ALA A 432 18.14 5.65 -24.85
C ALA A 432 18.84 4.64 -25.77
N GLN A 433 18.22 3.48 -26.02
CA GLN A 433 18.74 2.49 -26.96
C GLN A 433 18.80 3.01 -28.40
N VAL A 434 17.77 3.72 -28.86
CA VAL A 434 17.75 4.34 -30.21
C VAL A 434 18.86 5.39 -30.33
N ARG A 435 19.01 6.26 -29.34
CA ARG A 435 20.08 7.27 -29.32
C ARG A 435 21.47 6.64 -29.34
N LEU A 436 21.67 5.55 -28.60
CA LEU A 436 22.93 4.80 -28.63
C LEU A 436 23.23 4.22 -30.02
N GLN A 437 22.22 3.72 -30.73
CA GLN A 437 22.39 3.28 -32.12
C GLN A 437 22.73 4.45 -33.05
N THR A 438 22.09 5.61 -32.87
CA THR A 438 22.43 6.84 -33.61
C THR A 438 23.86 7.27 -33.36
N MET A 439 24.32 7.27 -32.10
CA MET A 439 25.71 7.55 -31.71
C MET A 439 26.70 6.62 -32.41
N GLN A 440 26.45 5.31 -32.40
CA GLN A 440 27.27 4.33 -33.11
C GLN A 440 27.33 4.60 -34.62
N SER A 441 26.22 5.05 -35.21
CA SER A 441 26.19 5.43 -36.62
C SER A 441 27.05 6.68 -36.91
N PHE A 442 27.04 7.68 -36.02
CA PHE A 442 27.88 8.87 -36.15
C PHE A 442 29.36 8.53 -36.00
N ASP A 443 29.72 7.64 -35.08
CA ASP A 443 31.11 7.19 -34.92
C ASP A 443 31.61 6.44 -36.17
N GLN A 444 30.78 5.56 -36.75
CA GLN A 444 31.12 4.86 -37.99
C GLN A 444 31.33 5.83 -39.16
N LYS A 445 30.42 6.81 -39.33
CA LYS A 445 30.56 7.85 -40.35
C LYS A 445 31.79 8.72 -40.13
N SER A 446 32.08 9.11 -38.88
CA SER A 446 33.26 9.90 -38.52
C SER A 446 34.56 9.16 -38.88
N LEU A 447 34.62 7.85 -38.59
CA LEU A 447 35.76 7.01 -38.97
C LEU A 447 35.91 6.89 -40.49
N ALA A 448 34.81 6.73 -41.23
CA ALA A 448 34.83 6.71 -42.69
C ALA A 448 35.37 8.02 -43.27
N ALA A 449 34.83 9.18 -42.84
CA ALA A 449 35.29 10.49 -43.27
C ALA A 449 36.79 10.72 -42.94
N LEU A 450 37.26 10.28 -41.77
CA LEU A 450 38.66 10.39 -41.39
C LEU A 450 39.58 9.50 -42.23
N ASN A 451 39.12 8.30 -42.62
CA ASN A 451 39.86 7.44 -43.52
C ASN A 451 39.94 8.02 -44.93
N GLU A 452 38.84 8.60 -45.44
CA GLU A 452 38.84 9.31 -46.72
C GLU A 452 39.76 10.53 -46.72
N ALA A 453 39.75 11.34 -45.65
CA ALA A 453 40.67 12.47 -45.50
C ALA A 453 42.14 12.02 -45.56
N LYS A 454 42.49 10.90 -44.92
CA LYS A 454 43.84 10.32 -44.98
C LYS A 454 44.21 9.85 -46.39
N MET A 455 43.27 9.26 -47.13
CA MET A 455 43.49 8.84 -48.51
C MET A 455 43.73 10.04 -49.42
N LEU A 456 42.94 11.10 -49.29
CA LEU A 456 43.12 12.35 -50.04
C LEU A 456 44.45 13.04 -49.68
N GLN A 457 44.83 13.04 -48.40
CA GLN A 457 46.14 13.58 -47.98
C GLN A 457 47.30 12.77 -48.59
N ALA A 458 47.20 11.44 -48.60
CA ALA A 458 48.20 10.59 -49.23
C ALA A 458 48.27 10.81 -50.75
N GLU A 459 47.13 11.04 -51.41
CA GLU A 459 47.08 11.40 -52.83
C GLU A 459 47.75 12.75 -53.08
N PHE A 460 47.46 13.75 -52.24
CA PHE A 460 48.08 15.07 -52.30
C PHE A 460 49.61 14.97 -52.17
N ASP A 461 50.10 14.27 -51.15
CA ASP A 461 51.54 14.11 -50.90
C ASP A 461 52.23 13.37 -52.05
N LYS A 462 51.57 12.36 -52.62
CA LYS A 462 52.07 11.61 -53.78
C LYS A 462 52.20 12.52 -55.01
N LYS A 463 51.14 13.24 -55.38
CA LYS A 463 51.15 14.14 -56.55
C LYS A 463 52.15 15.29 -56.38
N LEU A 464 52.25 15.84 -55.18
CA LEU A 464 53.26 16.85 -54.86
C LEU A 464 54.69 16.29 -55.00
N GLY A 465 54.92 15.03 -54.61
CA GLY A 465 56.18 14.32 -54.80
C GLY A 465 56.53 14.11 -56.27
N GLU A 466 55.60 13.57 -57.06
CA GLU A 466 55.76 13.37 -58.50
C GLU A 466 56.11 14.67 -59.22
N TYR A 467 55.47 15.77 -58.84
CA TYR A 467 55.77 17.09 -59.38
C TYR A 467 57.18 17.60 -59.03
N LYS A 468 57.60 17.43 -57.76
CA LYS A 468 58.96 17.80 -57.34
C LYS A 468 60.02 17.05 -58.16
N ASP A 469 59.78 15.78 -58.44
CA ASP A 469 60.69 14.95 -59.25
C ASP A 469 60.74 15.41 -60.72
N GLN A 470 59.61 15.82 -61.30
CA GLN A 470 59.57 16.38 -62.66
C GLN A 470 60.44 17.66 -62.77
N PHE A 471 60.36 18.56 -61.79
CA PHE A 471 61.15 19.80 -61.77
C PHE A 471 62.65 19.58 -61.52
N GLN A 472 63.02 18.49 -60.84
CA GLN A 472 64.43 18.13 -60.68
C GLN A 472 65.03 17.56 -61.96
N LYS A 473 64.22 16.87 -62.78
CA LYS A 473 64.65 16.25 -64.04
C LYS A 473 64.80 17.21 -65.21
N GLU A 474 64.25 18.44 -65.14
CA GLU A 474 64.52 19.45 -66.15
C GLU A 474 66.04 19.67 -66.27
N PRO A 475 66.66 19.32 -67.41
CA PRO A 475 68.11 19.40 -67.55
C PRO A 475 68.53 20.83 -67.22
N LYS A 476 69.52 20.98 -66.32
CA LYS A 476 70.20 22.26 -66.17
C LYS A 476 70.56 22.68 -67.59
N VAL A 477 69.90 23.71 -68.11
CA VAL A 477 70.29 24.35 -69.35
C VAL A 477 71.69 24.86 -69.06
N VAL A 478 72.68 24.02 -69.36
CA VAL A 478 74.08 24.42 -69.37
C VAL A 478 74.10 25.46 -70.46
N PHE A 479 74.09 26.73 -70.06
CA PHE A 479 74.45 27.82 -70.95
C PHE A 479 75.87 27.51 -71.39
N ALA A 480 75.99 26.71 -72.45
CA ALA A 480 77.23 26.48 -73.15
C ALA A 480 77.69 27.88 -73.56
N ASP A 481 78.77 28.32 -72.92
CA ASP A 481 79.34 29.64 -73.00
C ASP A 481 79.69 29.93 -74.47
N ARG A 482 78.75 30.54 -75.21
CA ARG A 482 78.96 31.06 -76.57
C ARG A 482 79.81 32.35 -76.53
N ARG A 483 80.86 32.38 -75.72
CA ARG A 483 81.94 33.38 -75.77
C ARG A 483 83.20 32.78 -76.38
N ARG A 484 83.10 32.33 -77.64
CA ARG A 484 84.22 32.28 -78.59
C ARG A 484 83.69 32.47 -80.01
N ALA A 485 83.56 33.73 -80.39
CA ALA A 485 83.80 34.24 -81.73
C ALA A 485 84.38 35.65 -81.56
#